data_AF-A0A920MMS6-F1
#
_entry.id   AF-A0A920MMS6-F1
#
_cell.length_a   1.000
_cell.length_b   1.000
_cell.length_c   1.000
_cell.angle_alpha   90.00
_cell.angle_beta   90.00
_cell.angle_gamma   90.00
#
_symmetry.space_group_name_H-M   'P 1'
#
loop_
_entity.id
_entity.type
_entity.pdbx_description
1 polymer ?
#
loop_
_entity_poly.entity_id
_entity_poly.type
_entity_poly.pdbx_seq_one_letter_code
_entity_poly.pdbx_strand_id
1 'polypeptide(L)'
;MEQHHLMEIFLDGIFSSVTDMKGMFCVAKLFNQPLNWNVSNVTTMQNMFYLAEVFNNGGNSSINNWNVSQVTAMASMFREAKAFNQPIGNWNVSIVNRMDHMFATHCPFNQDIGDWNVSNVVLFNNMFHWDRGIQ
;
A
#
# COMPACT_ATOMS: atom_id res chain seq x y z
N MET A 1 -16.31 -26.90 10.78
CA MET A 1 -15.35 -26.71 9.68
C MET A 1 -16.02 -26.18 8.40
N GLU A 2 -17.27 -26.55 8.08
CA GLU A 2 -17.92 -26.09 6.83
C GLU A 2 -18.38 -24.62 6.83
N GLN A 3 -18.82 -24.05 7.95
CA GLN A 3 -19.27 -22.63 7.95
C GLN A 3 -18.12 -21.60 7.87
N HIS A 4 -16.91 -21.95 8.31
CA HIS A 4 -15.74 -21.08 8.18
C HIS A 4 -15.27 -21.01 6.71
N HIS A 5 -15.34 -22.15 6.02
CA HIS A 5 -14.95 -22.27 4.62
C HIS A 5 -15.89 -21.49 3.67
N LEU A 6 -17.20 -21.48 3.96
CA LEU A 6 -18.18 -20.71 3.17
C LEU A 6 -18.05 -19.18 3.37
N MET A 7 -17.61 -18.73 4.54
CA MET A 7 -17.39 -17.30 4.81
C MET A 7 -16.12 -16.79 4.11
N GLU A 8 -15.08 -17.62 4.01
CA GLU A 8 -13.85 -17.30 3.26
C GLU A 8 -14.13 -17.18 1.75
N ILE A 9 -14.90 -18.12 1.17
CA ILE A 9 -15.28 -18.09 -0.26
C ILE A 9 -16.11 -16.83 -0.62
N PHE A 10 -16.99 -16.38 0.29
CA PHE A 10 -17.83 -15.20 0.04
C PHE A 10 -17.03 -13.89 0.09
N LEU A 11 -15.97 -13.81 0.90
CA LEU A 11 -15.09 -12.64 0.97
C LEU A 11 -14.13 -12.58 -0.23
N ASP A 12 -13.58 -13.72 -0.66
CA ASP A 12 -12.68 -13.78 -1.83
C ASP A 12 -13.35 -13.28 -3.12
N GLY A 13 -14.65 -13.54 -3.30
CA GLY A 13 -15.42 -13.11 -4.46
C GLY A 13 -15.78 -11.61 -4.48
N ILE A 14 -15.82 -10.93 -3.33
CA ILE A 14 -16.14 -9.50 -3.26
C ILE A 14 -14.91 -8.66 -3.64
N PHE A 15 -13.72 -9.06 -3.20
CA PHE A 15 -12.48 -8.32 -3.49
C PHE A 15 -11.91 -8.59 -4.89
N SER A 16 -12.24 -9.72 -5.52
CA SER A 16 -11.79 -10.03 -6.88
C SER A 16 -12.36 -9.11 -7.97
N SER A 17 -13.31 -8.23 -7.67
CA SER A 17 -13.84 -7.24 -8.63
C SER A 17 -13.37 -5.81 -8.36
N VAL A 18 -12.70 -5.57 -7.23
CA VAL A 18 -12.27 -4.24 -6.83
C VAL A 18 -11.11 -3.80 -7.74
N THR A 19 -11.34 -2.75 -8.52
CA THR A 19 -10.31 -2.14 -9.37
C THR A 19 -9.77 -0.83 -8.81
N ASP A 20 -10.49 -0.16 -7.91
CA ASP A 20 -10.11 1.15 -7.36
C ASP A 20 -10.06 1.07 -5.82
N MET A 21 -8.88 1.28 -5.25
CA MET A 21 -8.66 1.36 -3.79
C MET A 21 -8.21 2.77 -3.36
N LYS A 22 -8.43 3.78 -4.21
CA LYS A 22 -8.06 5.16 -3.92
C LYS A 22 -8.68 5.62 -2.61
N GLY A 23 -7.82 6.04 -1.69
CA GLY A 23 -8.24 6.64 -0.42
C GLY A 23 -9.03 5.73 0.53
N MET A 24 -9.04 4.41 0.32
CA MET A 24 -9.90 3.48 1.08
C MET A 24 -9.73 3.58 2.61
N PHE A 25 -8.52 3.85 3.09
CA PHE A 25 -8.17 4.09 4.49
C PHE A 25 -7.55 5.48 4.71
N CYS A 26 -7.88 6.43 3.84
CA CYS A 26 -7.43 7.82 3.99
C CYS A 26 -7.92 8.39 5.32
N VAL A 27 -6.99 8.91 6.12
CA VAL A 27 -7.24 9.47 7.47
C VAL A 27 -7.78 8.43 8.47
N ALA A 28 -7.65 7.13 8.18
CA ALA A 28 -7.98 6.08 9.14
C ALA A 28 -6.88 5.97 10.23
N LYS A 29 -6.73 7.03 11.03
CA LYS A 29 -5.61 7.26 11.95
C LYS A 29 -5.36 6.14 12.97
N LEU A 30 -6.37 5.34 13.27
CA LEU A 30 -6.33 4.25 14.25
C LEU A 30 -6.34 2.85 13.60
N PHE A 31 -6.43 2.77 12.27
CA PHE A 31 -6.53 1.49 11.58
C PHE A 31 -5.17 0.79 11.50
N ASN A 32 -5.09 -0.44 12.02
CA ASN A 32 -3.89 -1.28 11.95
C ASN A 32 -4.25 -2.77 11.97
N GLN A 33 -5.37 -3.16 11.37
CA GLN A 33 -5.70 -4.58 11.24
C GLN A 33 -4.88 -5.22 10.12
N PRO A 34 -4.52 -6.50 10.21
CA PRO A 34 -3.84 -7.20 9.13
C PRO A 34 -4.75 -7.31 7.91
N LEU A 35 -4.20 -7.01 6.74
CA LEU A 35 -4.84 -7.09 5.44
C LEU A 35 -4.19 -8.21 4.63
N ASN A 36 -4.92 -9.31 4.49
CA ASN A 36 -4.57 -10.41 3.61
C ASN A 36 -5.53 -10.42 2.42
N TRP A 37 -5.39 -9.44 1.54
CA TRP A 37 -6.34 -9.18 0.46
C TRP A 37 -5.81 -9.64 -0.89
N ASN A 38 -6.71 -10.14 -1.72
CA ASN A 38 -6.45 -10.27 -3.15
C ASN A 38 -6.66 -8.91 -3.82
N VAL A 39 -5.57 -8.31 -4.31
CA VAL A 39 -5.58 -7.02 -5.01
C VAL A 39 -5.19 -7.13 -6.48
N SER A 40 -5.23 -8.34 -7.07
CA SER A 40 -4.71 -8.60 -8.41
C SER A 40 -5.40 -7.82 -9.53
N ASN A 41 -6.62 -7.34 -9.29
CA ASN A 41 -7.41 -6.57 -10.26
C ASN A 41 -7.41 -5.06 -9.97
N VAL A 42 -6.73 -4.63 -8.92
CA VAL A 42 -6.64 -3.22 -8.53
C VAL A 42 -5.73 -2.48 -9.51
N THR A 43 -6.23 -1.35 -10.03
CA THR A 43 -5.51 -0.50 -10.98
C THR A 43 -5.00 0.80 -10.35
N THR A 44 -5.52 1.18 -9.17
CA THR A 44 -5.07 2.37 -8.43
C THR A 44 -5.16 2.19 -6.91
N MET A 45 -4.12 2.65 -6.22
CA MET A 45 -4.00 2.65 -4.75
C MET A 45 -3.61 4.06 -4.23
N GLN A 46 -3.87 5.10 -5.02
CA GLN A 46 -3.54 6.47 -4.64
C GLN A 46 -4.14 6.84 -3.28
N ASN A 47 -3.34 7.43 -2.40
CA ASN A 47 -3.75 7.86 -1.06
C ASN A 47 -4.37 6.76 -0.17
N MET A 48 -4.25 5.46 -0.52
CA MET A 48 -5.00 4.39 0.17
C MET A 48 -4.82 4.43 1.69
N PHE A 49 -3.61 4.70 2.18
CA PHE A 49 -3.28 4.84 3.61
C PHE A 49 -2.74 6.24 3.94
N TYR A 50 -3.10 7.27 3.16
CA TYR A 50 -2.70 8.64 3.46
C TYR A 50 -3.20 9.05 4.86
N LEU A 51 -2.30 9.54 5.73
CA LEU A 51 -2.61 9.88 7.14
C LEU A 51 -3.17 8.70 7.98
N ALA A 52 -2.95 7.45 7.58
CA ALA A 52 -3.21 6.28 8.43
C ALA A 52 -2.05 6.09 9.43
N GLU A 53 -1.99 6.99 10.42
CA GLU A 53 -0.80 7.22 11.26
C GLU A 53 -0.22 5.95 11.91
N VAL A 54 -1.08 5.03 12.38
CA VAL A 54 -0.66 3.79 13.06
C VAL A 54 -0.65 2.56 12.15
N PHE A 55 -0.95 2.70 10.86
CA PHE A 55 -1.03 1.56 9.96
C PHE A 55 0.35 0.95 9.72
N ASN A 56 0.48 -0.33 10.06
CA ASN A 56 1.64 -1.18 9.81
C ASN A 56 1.19 -2.63 9.55
N ASN A 57 0.03 -2.79 8.90
CA ASN A 57 -0.59 -4.08 8.57
C ASN A 57 -0.75 -5.04 9.77
N GLY A 58 -1.04 -4.52 10.96
CA GLY A 58 -1.11 -5.34 12.18
C GLY A 58 0.21 -6.02 12.56
N GLY A 59 1.34 -5.54 12.04
CA GLY A 59 2.66 -6.18 12.17
C GLY A 59 2.83 -7.44 11.30
N ASN A 60 1.88 -7.75 10.41
CA ASN A 60 1.95 -8.88 9.52
C ASN A 60 2.65 -8.48 8.20
N SER A 61 3.55 -9.33 7.69
CA SER A 61 4.24 -9.12 6.42
C SER A 61 3.41 -9.52 5.18
N SER A 62 2.15 -9.91 5.34
CA SER A 62 1.26 -10.37 4.25
C SER A 62 1.09 -9.36 3.12
N ILE A 63 1.27 -8.07 3.41
CA ILE A 63 1.23 -7.01 2.40
C ILE A 63 2.32 -7.19 1.32
N ASN A 64 3.43 -7.86 1.63
CA ASN A 64 4.48 -8.20 0.67
C ASN A 64 4.00 -9.19 -0.41
N ASN A 65 2.91 -9.92 -0.15
CA ASN A 65 2.34 -10.91 -1.08
C ASN A 65 1.27 -10.32 -2.01
N TRP A 66 0.95 -9.03 -1.88
CA TRP A 66 -0.02 -8.38 -2.75
C TRP A 66 0.45 -8.38 -4.20
N ASN A 67 -0.38 -8.91 -5.10
CA ASN A 67 -0.15 -8.80 -6.53
C ASN A 67 -0.57 -7.42 -7.04
N VAL A 68 0.36 -6.47 -7.06
CA VAL A 68 0.13 -5.10 -7.53
C VAL A 68 0.48 -4.90 -9.02
N SER A 69 0.66 -5.98 -9.78
CA SER A 69 1.12 -5.91 -11.18
C SER A 69 0.17 -5.18 -12.14
N GLN A 70 -1.08 -4.92 -11.73
CA GLN A 70 -2.06 -4.13 -12.49
C GLN A 70 -2.18 -2.67 -12.00
N VAL A 71 -1.52 -2.32 -10.89
CA VAL A 71 -1.62 -0.98 -10.30
C VAL A 71 -0.77 -0.01 -11.13
N THR A 72 -1.38 1.09 -11.56
CA THR A 72 -0.72 2.13 -12.36
C THR A 72 -0.38 3.38 -11.53
N ALA A 73 -1.04 3.59 -10.39
CA ALA A 73 -0.84 4.78 -9.56
C ALA A 73 -0.84 4.47 -8.05
N MET A 74 0.23 4.90 -7.37
CA MET A 74 0.48 4.72 -5.93
C MET A 74 0.82 6.03 -5.21
N ALA A 75 0.54 7.18 -5.85
CA ALA A 75 0.83 8.50 -5.29
C ALA A 75 0.29 8.64 -3.86
N SER A 76 1.15 9.14 -2.95
CA SER A 76 0.85 9.37 -1.53
C SER A 76 0.26 8.18 -0.77
N MET A 77 0.41 6.93 -1.26
CA MET A 77 -0.23 5.76 -0.67
C MET A 77 0.06 5.60 0.84
N PHE A 78 1.30 5.85 1.27
CA PHE A 78 1.74 5.78 2.67
C PHE A 78 2.23 7.12 3.23
N ARG A 79 1.87 8.24 2.57
CA ARG A 79 2.25 9.57 3.04
C ARG A 79 1.67 9.79 4.45
N GLU A 80 2.51 10.20 5.40
CA GLU A 80 2.14 10.34 6.82
C GLU A 80 1.65 9.06 7.51
N ALA A 81 1.90 7.87 6.94
CA ALA A 81 1.71 6.60 7.64
C ALA A 81 2.91 6.38 8.59
N LYS A 82 2.85 7.00 9.77
CA LYS A 82 3.98 7.15 10.71
C LYS A 82 4.51 5.84 11.28
N ALA A 83 3.73 4.77 11.22
CA ALA A 83 4.14 3.43 11.67
C ALA A 83 4.54 2.48 10.52
N PHE A 84 4.30 2.85 9.26
CA PHE A 84 4.45 1.92 8.15
C PHE A 84 5.92 1.60 7.84
N ASN A 85 6.29 0.34 8.00
CA ASN A 85 7.63 -0.16 7.66
C ASN A 85 7.61 -1.67 7.29
N GLN A 86 6.51 -2.15 6.69
CA GLN A 86 6.39 -3.55 6.26
C GLN A 86 7.15 -3.81 4.96
N PRO A 87 7.68 -5.02 4.75
CA PRO A 87 8.32 -5.38 3.49
C PRO A 87 7.32 -5.31 2.33
N ILE A 88 7.74 -4.67 1.25
CA ILE A 88 7.01 -4.55 -0.03
C ILE A 88 7.95 -4.70 -1.24
N GLY A 89 9.18 -5.19 -1.00
CA GLY A 89 10.19 -5.37 -2.05
C GLY A 89 9.74 -6.32 -3.17
N ASN A 90 8.82 -7.25 -2.88
CA ASN A 90 8.32 -8.22 -3.86
C ASN A 90 7.27 -7.64 -4.81
N TRP A 91 6.85 -6.39 -4.62
CA TRP A 91 5.85 -5.76 -5.47
C TRP A 91 6.38 -5.56 -6.90
N ASN A 92 5.67 -6.10 -7.88
CA ASN A 92 5.91 -5.78 -9.29
C ASN A 92 5.28 -4.42 -9.61
N VAL A 93 6.10 -3.36 -9.53
CA VAL A 93 5.71 -1.97 -9.82
C VAL A 93 6.03 -1.53 -11.26
N SER A 94 6.37 -2.46 -12.15
CA SER A 94 6.92 -2.15 -13.48
C SER A 94 6.03 -1.29 -14.37
N ILE A 95 4.71 -1.23 -14.13
CA ILE A 95 3.77 -0.41 -14.89
C ILE A 95 3.27 0.83 -14.14
N VAL A 96 3.75 1.07 -12.92
CA VAL A 96 3.36 2.23 -12.12
C VAL A 96 3.95 3.50 -12.73
N ASN A 97 3.11 4.51 -12.96
CA ASN A 97 3.52 5.80 -13.53
C ASN A 97 3.51 6.97 -12.54
N ARG A 98 2.90 6.79 -11.35
CA ARG A 98 2.84 7.79 -10.27
C ARG A 98 3.21 7.20 -8.92
N MET A 99 4.29 7.69 -8.32
CA MET A 99 4.77 7.38 -6.96
C MET A 99 5.08 8.64 -6.15
N ASP A 100 4.65 9.81 -6.63
CA ASP A 100 4.86 11.09 -5.96
C ASP A 100 4.37 11.02 -4.51
N HIS A 101 5.23 11.45 -3.59
CA HIS A 101 4.99 11.48 -2.15
C HIS A 101 4.67 10.13 -1.46
N MET A 102 4.88 8.96 -2.10
CA MET A 102 4.43 7.66 -1.57
C MET A 102 4.86 7.38 -0.12
N PHE A 103 6.10 7.73 0.26
CA PHE A 103 6.64 7.62 1.62
C PHE A 103 7.07 8.97 2.19
N ALA A 104 6.45 10.07 1.73
CA ALA A 104 6.78 11.41 2.22
C ALA A 104 6.23 11.66 3.62
N THR A 105 6.88 12.58 4.32
CA THR A 105 6.45 13.23 5.56
C THR A 105 6.19 12.22 6.70
N HIS A 106 7.12 12.15 7.66
CA HIS A 106 7.00 11.30 8.87
C HIS A 106 6.77 9.80 8.63
N CYS A 107 6.91 9.27 7.42
CA CYS A 107 6.92 7.83 7.16
C CYS A 107 8.34 7.27 7.40
N PRO A 108 8.54 6.33 8.34
CA PRO A 108 9.86 5.78 8.69
C PRO A 108 10.30 4.64 7.76
N PHE A 109 9.65 4.48 6.59
CA PHE A 109 9.89 3.36 5.69
C PHE A 109 11.37 3.22 5.32
N ASN A 110 11.92 2.04 5.58
CA ASN A 110 13.32 1.69 5.35
C ASN A 110 13.48 0.20 4.98
N GLN A 111 12.60 -0.30 4.13
CA GLN A 111 12.68 -1.66 3.59
C GLN A 111 13.36 -1.67 2.23
N ASP A 112 13.97 -2.79 1.87
CA ASP A 112 14.60 -2.96 0.56
C ASP A 112 13.55 -2.96 -0.56
N ILE A 113 13.77 -2.08 -1.53
CA ILE A 113 13.01 -1.92 -2.76
C ILE A 113 13.95 -1.76 -3.97
N GLY A 114 15.22 -2.19 -3.84
CA GLY A 114 16.24 -2.05 -4.88
C GLY A 114 15.91 -2.78 -6.19
N ASP A 115 15.08 -3.82 -6.10
CA ASP A 115 14.63 -4.62 -7.25
C ASP A 115 13.43 -4.02 -7.98
N TRP A 116 12.87 -2.90 -7.51
CA TRP A 116 11.76 -2.25 -8.18
C TRP A 116 12.16 -1.68 -9.54
N ASN A 117 11.50 -2.15 -10.60
CA ASN A 117 11.60 -1.51 -11.91
C ASN A 117 10.75 -0.22 -11.94
N VAL A 118 11.40 0.93 -11.78
CA VAL A 118 10.76 2.26 -11.77
C VAL A 118 10.84 3.01 -13.11
N SER A 119 11.22 2.32 -14.21
CA SER A 119 11.46 2.98 -15.51
C SER A 119 10.23 3.68 -16.11
N ASN A 120 9.02 3.26 -15.71
CA ASN A 120 7.75 3.83 -16.17
C ASN A 120 7.22 4.96 -15.27
N VAL A 121 7.89 5.28 -14.15
CA VAL A 121 7.40 6.32 -13.24
C VAL A 121 7.68 7.70 -13.82
N VAL A 122 6.62 8.43 -14.14
CA VAL A 122 6.69 9.81 -14.66
C VAL A 122 6.67 10.82 -13.51
N LEU A 123 5.97 10.52 -12.42
CA LEU A 123 5.87 11.39 -11.26
C LEU A 123 6.46 10.71 -10.02
N PHE A 124 7.70 11.07 -9.71
CA PHE A 124 8.51 10.52 -8.61
C PHE A 124 8.82 11.56 -7.50
N ASN A 125 8.28 12.77 -7.65
CA ASN A 125 8.61 13.91 -6.78
C ASN A 125 8.35 13.57 -5.31
N ASN A 126 9.33 13.87 -4.45
CA ASN A 126 9.22 13.71 -3.00
C ASN A 126 8.85 12.28 -2.53
N MET A 127 9.16 11.22 -3.29
CA MET A 127 8.86 9.84 -2.87
C MET A 127 9.36 9.54 -1.44
N PHE A 128 10.59 9.97 -1.14
CA PHE A 128 11.21 9.93 0.19
C PHE A 128 11.58 11.35 0.63
N HIS A 129 10.61 12.13 1.12
CA HIS A 129 10.86 13.45 1.67
C HIS A 129 10.55 13.46 3.17
N TRP A 130 11.57 13.44 4.01
CA TRP A 130 11.42 13.68 5.45
C TRP A 130 11.46 15.18 5.72
N ASP A 131 10.43 15.70 6.37
CA ASP A 131 10.50 17.03 6.95
C ASP A 131 11.38 16.96 8.20
N ARG A 132 12.47 17.73 8.25
CA ARG A 132 13.49 17.68 9.32
C ARG A 132 13.04 18.42 10.60
N GLY A 133 11.74 18.49 10.85
CA GLY A 133 11.14 19.45 11.78
C GLY A 133 10.94 19.00 13.23
N ILE A 134 11.23 17.75 13.61
CA ILE A 134 11.00 17.30 15.00
C ILE A 134 12.13 16.35 15.43
N GLN A 135 13.09 16.90 16.19
CA GLN A 135 13.97 16.16 17.10
C GLN A 135 13.35 16.23 18.50
#